data_AF-A0AAE0EK63-F1
#
_entry.id   AF-A0AAE0EK63-F1
#
_cell.length_a   1.000
_cell.length_b   1.000
_cell.length_c   1.000
_cell.angle_alpha   90.00
_cell.angle_beta   90.00
_cell.angle_gamma   90.00
#
_symmetry.space_group_name_H-M   'P 1'
#
loop_
_entity.id
_entity.type
_entity.pdbx_description
1 polymer ?
#
loop_
_entity_poly.entity_id
_entity_poly.type
_entity_poly.pdbx_seq_one_letter_code
_entity_poly.pdbx_strand_id
1 'polypeptide(L)'
;MERLDRGFCNKDWGRLFPQFVIQHLEFWGSDHRPLVLDVTDGQRQRATCRRFYFEECWIEDNDCTSIVNAAWKDSGYRDQSESVLSKIDRCGRMLSSWNIKKRRDHRQDLHNKKEALKQACQVNVPVSWKEIRSLETQLDEALVTEERYWSQRANVDWLKNGDRNTWFFHSKASTRKARNRINGLFD
;
A
#
# COMPACT_ATOMS: atom_id res chain seq x y z
N MET A 1 -5.56 29.89 4.49
CA MET A 1 -5.06 30.16 3.13
C MET A 1 -5.21 28.89 2.32
N GLU A 2 -6.08 28.89 1.30
CA GLU A 2 -6.35 27.70 0.49
C GLU A 2 -5.20 27.44 -0.50
N ARG A 3 -4.84 26.16 -0.70
CA ARG A 3 -3.87 25.73 -1.72
C ARG A 3 -4.59 25.47 -3.04
N LEU A 4 -4.78 26.53 -3.83
CA LEU A 4 -5.47 26.46 -5.13
C LEU A 4 -4.53 26.09 -6.29
N ASP A 5 -3.26 26.48 -6.23
CA ASP A 5 -2.28 26.17 -7.28
C ASP A 5 -1.86 24.69 -7.23
N ARG A 6 -2.02 23.96 -8.35
CA ARG A 6 -1.77 22.51 -8.44
C ARG A 6 -1.09 22.13 -9.76
N GLY A 7 -0.15 21.18 -9.67
CA GLY A 7 0.41 20.50 -10.83
C GLY A 7 -0.32 19.20 -11.14
N PHE A 8 -0.54 18.93 -12.42
CA PHE A 8 -1.13 17.67 -12.91
C PHE A 8 -0.12 16.92 -13.78
N CYS A 9 -0.06 15.61 -13.64
CA CYS A 9 0.77 14.76 -14.49
C CYS A 9 0.02 13.46 -14.83
N ASN A 10 0.40 12.86 -15.95
CA ASN A 10 -0.06 11.52 -16.31
C ASN A 10 0.85 10.45 -15.67
N LYS A 11 0.43 9.19 -15.75
CA LYS A 11 1.15 8.07 -15.13
C LYS A 11 2.53 7.86 -15.73
N ASP A 12 2.68 8.05 -17.05
CA ASP A 12 3.94 7.83 -17.73
C ASP A 12 4.97 8.87 -17.29
N TRP A 13 4.56 10.12 -17.11
CA TRP A 13 5.38 11.15 -16.49
C TRP A 13 5.75 10.78 -15.04
N GLY A 14 4.79 10.32 -14.22
CA GLY A 14 5.07 9.89 -12.85
C GLY A 14 5.99 8.66 -12.74
N ARG A 15 6.06 7.84 -13.80
CA ARG A 15 7.03 6.72 -13.91
C ARG A 15 8.43 7.21 -14.25
N LEU A 16 8.53 8.24 -15.11
CA LEU A 16 9.80 8.87 -15.49
C LEU A 16 10.41 9.65 -14.31
N PHE A 17 9.57 10.29 -13.50
CA PHE A 17 9.99 11.11 -12.35
C PHE A 17 9.41 10.58 -11.03
N PRO A 18 9.77 9.37 -10.57
CA PRO A 18 9.14 8.74 -9.41
C PRO A 18 9.43 9.46 -8.07
N GLN A 19 10.36 10.42 -8.07
CA GLN A 19 10.80 11.17 -6.91
C GLN A 19 10.42 12.66 -6.96
N PHE A 20 9.53 13.07 -7.88
CA PHE A 20 9.17 14.47 -8.04
C PHE A 20 8.65 15.10 -6.74
N VAL A 21 8.97 16.38 -6.53
CA VAL A 21 8.47 17.18 -5.41
C VAL A 21 7.89 18.48 -5.94
N ILE A 22 6.71 18.86 -5.43
CA ILE A 22 6.13 20.19 -5.66
C ILE A 22 6.26 20.97 -4.36
N GLN A 23 6.92 22.13 -4.43
CA GLN A 23 7.08 23.04 -3.30
C GLN A 23 6.37 24.36 -3.61
N HIS A 24 5.65 24.90 -2.62
CA HIS A 24 5.16 26.27 -2.67
C HIS A 24 6.21 27.17 -2.04
N LEU A 25 6.76 28.10 -2.82
CA LEU A 25 7.68 29.10 -2.31
C LEU A 25 6.92 30.19 -1.54
N GLU A 26 7.60 30.81 -0.59
CA GLU A 26 7.10 32.02 0.05
C GLU A 26 7.22 33.19 -0.92
N PHE A 27 6.13 33.94 -1.06
CA PHE A 27 6.09 35.15 -1.86
C PHE A 27 5.17 36.14 -1.15
N TRP A 28 5.65 37.38 -1.00
CA TRP A 28 4.99 38.40 -0.18
C TRP A 28 4.20 39.43 -1.00
N GLY A 29 4.24 39.34 -2.34
CA GLY A 29 3.65 40.33 -3.25
C GLY A 29 2.41 39.87 -4.03
N SER A 30 1.90 38.67 -3.78
CA SER A 30 0.70 38.12 -4.42
C SER A 30 0.01 37.17 -3.44
N ASP A 31 -1.30 37.04 -3.62
CA ASP A 31 -2.15 36.00 -3.02
C ASP A 31 -1.87 34.59 -3.57
N HIS A 32 -1.11 34.49 -4.68
CA HIS A 32 -0.60 33.23 -5.23
C HIS A 32 0.83 32.93 -4.76
N ARG A 33 1.12 31.63 -4.55
CA ARG A 33 2.46 31.15 -4.18
C ARG A 33 3.12 30.46 -5.37
N PRO A 34 4.33 30.87 -5.80
CA PRO A 34 5.06 30.19 -6.86
C PRO A 34 5.24 28.69 -6.56
N LEU A 35 5.01 27.87 -7.57
CA LEU A 35 5.25 26.42 -7.51
C LEU A 35 6.60 26.08 -8.13
N VAL A 36 7.44 25.37 -7.39
CA VAL A 36 8.65 24.74 -7.93
C VAL A 36 8.40 23.25 -8.05
N LEU A 37 8.55 22.74 -9.28
CA LEU A 37 8.58 21.32 -9.57
C LEU A 37 10.04 20.86 -9.64
N ASP A 38 10.47 20.13 -8.62
CA ASP A 38 11.78 19.48 -8.58
C ASP A 38 11.64 18.05 -9.12
N VAL A 39 12.27 17.81 -10.28
CA VAL A 39 12.37 16.50 -10.93
C VAL A 39 13.78 15.91 -10.86
N THR A 40 14.71 16.58 -10.17
CA THR A 40 16.08 16.08 -10.08
C THR A 40 16.06 14.75 -9.35
N ASP A 41 16.58 13.71 -10.01
CA ASP A 41 16.83 12.41 -9.39
C ASP A 41 18.06 12.55 -8.51
N GLY A 42 17.93 13.39 -7.47
CA GLY A 42 18.93 13.47 -6.44
C GLY A 42 19.11 12.07 -5.90
N GLN A 43 20.36 11.66 -5.69
CA GLN A 43 20.77 10.50 -4.92
C GLN A 43 20.32 10.62 -3.44
N ARG A 44 19.06 10.97 -3.21
CA ARG A 44 18.39 10.91 -1.93
C ARG A 44 18.20 9.43 -1.71
N GLN A 45 19.20 8.82 -1.07
CA GLN A 45 19.10 7.47 -0.56
C GLN A 45 17.69 7.33 0.01
N ARG A 46 16.91 6.38 -0.51
CA ARG A 46 15.67 6.01 0.15
C ARG A 46 16.09 5.69 1.57
N ALA A 47 15.76 6.54 2.54
CA ALA A 47 15.79 6.13 3.93
C ALA A 47 14.87 4.91 3.98
N THR A 48 15.48 3.72 3.98
CA THR A 48 14.78 2.43 3.87
C THR A 48 14.07 2.08 5.17
N CYS A 49 14.08 3.00 6.14
CA CYS A 49 13.16 2.98 7.26
C CYS A 49 11.74 3.20 6.74
N ARG A 50 11.17 2.15 6.15
CA ARG A 50 9.77 2.04 5.86
C ARG A 50 9.07 2.19 7.20
N ARG A 51 8.44 3.34 7.39
CA ARG A 51 7.53 3.55 8.52
C ARG A 51 6.54 2.39 8.55
N PHE A 52 6.40 1.80 9.73
CA PHE A 52 5.39 0.81 9.99
C PHE A 52 4.01 1.46 9.84
N TYR A 53 3.13 0.80 9.08
CA TYR A 53 1.72 1.16 8.99
C TYR A 53 0.93 -0.12 9.22
N PHE A 54 -0.02 -0.05 10.15
CA PHE A 54 -0.96 -1.13 10.37
C PHE A 54 -2.01 -1.12 9.26
N GLU A 55 -2.27 -2.29 8.66
CA GLU A 55 -3.34 -2.44 7.66
C GLU A 55 -4.55 -3.07 8.36
N GLU A 56 -5.74 -2.50 8.17
CA GLU A 56 -6.97 -2.90 8.87
C GLU A 56 -7.35 -4.35 8.57
N CYS A 57 -7.09 -4.81 7.34
CA CYS A 57 -7.35 -6.18 6.91
C CYS A 57 -6.54 -7.24 7.66
N TRP A 58 -5.55 -6.85 8.47
CA TRP A 58 -4.82 -7.79 9.32
C TRP A 58 -5.65 -8.30 10.50
N ILE A 59 -6.64 -7.53 10.97
CA ILE A 59 -7.48 -7.89 12.13
C ILE A 59 -8.26 -9.17 11.86
N GLU A 60 -8.68 -9.39 10.62
CA GLU A 60 -9.44 -10.57 10.20
C GLU A 60 -8.56 -11.82 10.03
N ASP A 61 -7.23 -11.69 10.09
CA ASP A 61 -6.32 -12.81 9.94
C ASP A 61 -5.81 -13.35 11.29
N ASN A 62 -6.03 -14.64 11.51
CA ASN A 62 -5.54 -15.37 12.68
C ASN A 62 -4.00 -15.33 12.82
N ASP A 63 -3.27 -15.22 11.70
CA ASP A 63 -1.82 -15.05 11.71
C ASP A 63 -1.41 -13.74 12.38
N CYS A 64 -2.17 -12.65 12.19
CA CYS A 64 -1.86 -11.36 12.81
C CYS A 64 -1.89 -11.49 14.34
N THR A 65 -2.97 -12.06 14.88
CA THR A 65 -3.11 -12.31 16.32
C THR A 65 -1.99 -13.20 16.85
N SER A 66 -1.62 -14.24 16.09
CA SER A 66 -0.52 -15.14 16.46
C SER A 66 0.83 -14.42 16.50
N ILE A 67 1.11 -13.57 15.51
CA ILE A 67 2.34 -12.78 15.43
C ILE A 67 2.43 -11.78 16.57
N VAL A 68 1.34 -11.05 16.86
CA VAL A 68 1.29 -10.10 17.97
C VAL A 68 1.56 -10.83 19.30
N ASN A 69 0.90 -11.96 19.53
CA ASN A 69 1.10 -12.77 20.73
C ASN A 69 2.53 -13.28 20.85
N ALA A 70 3.14 -13.76 19.76
CA ALA A 70 4.52 -14.20 19.75
C ALA A 70 5.47 -13.04 20.04
N ALA A 71 5.29 -11.90 19.38
CA ALA A 71 6.11 -10.69 19.58
C ALA A 71 6.04 -10.17 21.02
N TRP A 72 4.91 -10.35 21.71
CA TRP A 72 4.70 -9.86 23.07
C TRP A 72 5.17 -10.84 24.15
N LYS A 73 5.16 -12.15 23.87
CA LYS A 73 5.59 -13.22 24.79
C LYS A 73 7.08 -13.54 24.71
N ASP A 74 7.74 -13.20 23.59
CA ASP A 74 9.18 -13.42 23.38
C ASP A 74 10.09 -12.48 24.20
N SER A 75 9.51 -11.59 25.02
CA SER A 75 10.28 -10.92 26.08
C SER A 75 10.59 -11.97 27.15
N GLY A 76 11.74 -12.62 27.00
CA GLY A 76 12.22 -13.61 27.96
C GLY A 76 12.09 -13.09 29.39
N TYR A 77 11.72 -13.97 30.31
CA TYR A 77 11.52 -13.70 31.75
C TYR A 77 12.70 -12.96 32.43
N ARG A 78 13.85 -12.85 31.76
CA ARG A 78 15.07 -12.19 32.22
C ARG A 78 15.09 -10.67 32.07
N ASP A 79 14.20 -10.07 31.27
CA ASP A 79 14.27 -8.63 30.99
C ASP A 79 13.00 -7.88 31.42
N GLN A 80 12.81 -7.73 32.73
CA GLN A 80 11.81 -6.83 33.31
C GLN A 80 12.06 -5.34 32.95
N SER A 81 13.17 -5.03 32.29
CA SER A 81 13.54 -3.67 31.86
C SER A 81 13.20 -3.37 30.39
N GLU A 82 12.67 -4.34 29.64
CA GLU A 82 12.34 -4.12 28.24
C GLU A 82 11.18 -3.12 28.10
N SER A 83 11.49 -1.96 27.52
CA SER A 83 10.52 -0.90 27.31
C SER A 83 9.36 -1.37 26.42
N VAL A 84 8.15 -0.86 26.69
CA VAL A 84 6.98 -1.08 25.83
C VAL A 84 7.27 -0.67 24.38
N LEU A 85 8.08 0.37 24.17
CA LEU A 85 8.50 0.82 22.85
C LEU A 85 9.29 -0.25 22.09
N SER A 86 10.18 -0.98 22.76
CA SER A 86 10.93 -2.09 22.16
C SER A 86 10.00 -3.23 21.72
N LYS A 87 8.96 -3.53 22.51
CA LYS A 87 7.95 -4.54 22.16
C LYS A 87 7.10 -4.10 20.97
N ILE A 88 6.70 -2.83 20.92
CA ILE A 88 5.96 -2.24 19.80
C ILE A 88 6.81 -2.30 18.52
N ASP A 89 8.08 -1.92 18.59
CA ASP A 89 8.99 -1.95 17.44
C ASP A 89 9.21 -3.38 16.92
N ARG A 90 9.45 -4.34 17.81
CA ARG A 90 9.56 -5.77 17.44
C ARG A 90 8.28 -6.27 16.77
N CYS A 91 7.12 -6.00 17.38
CA CYS A 91 5.83 -6.37 16.81
C CYS A 91 5.64 -5.75 15.41
N GLY A 92 5.95 -4.46 15.25
CA GLY A 92 5.90 -3.76 13.97
C GLY A 92 6.81 -4.37 12.91
N ARG A 93 8.03 -4.79 13.28
CA ARG A 93 8.96 -5.49 12.38
C ARG A 93 8.46 -6.86 11.97
N MET A 94 7.93 -7.65 12.90
CA MET A 94 7.36 -8.98 12.62
C MET A 94 6.12 -8.91 11.72
N LEU A 95 5.20 -7.97 12.00
CA LEU A 95 4.04 -7.73 11.15
C LEU A 95 4.44 -7.23 9.76
N SER A 96 5.46 -6.37 9.67
CA SER A 96 5.97 -5.88 8.39
C SER A 96 6.55 -6.99 7.53
N SER A 97 7.37 -7.88 8.11
CA SER A 97 7.99 -8.98 7.38
C SER A 97 6.95 -10.01 6.92
N TRP A 98 6.01 -10.36 7.80
CA TRP A 98 4.87 -11.22 7.46
C TRP A 98 4.02 -10.61 6.35
N ASN A 99 3.67 -9.33 6.43
CA ASN A 99 2.87 -8.67 5.40
C ASN A 99 3.57 -8.64 4.04
N ILE A 100 4.90 -8.45 3.99
CA ILE A 100 5.65 -8.51 2.72
C ILE A 100 5.49 -9.89 2.07
N LYS A 101 5.65 -10.96 2.86
CA LYS A 101 5.47 -12.34 2.39
C LYS A 101 4.02 -12.58 1.97
N LYS A 102 3.06 -12.30 2.84
CA LYS A 102 1.62 -12.47 2.58
C LYS A 102 1.17 -11.73 1.31
N ARG A 103 1.63 -10.49 1.09
CA ARG A 103 1.30 -9.72 -0.11
C ARG A 103 1.95 -10.29 -1.37
N ARG A 104 3.14 -10.87 -1.28
CA ARG A 104 3.75 -11.56 -2.43
C ARG A 104 2.95 -12.81 -2.78
N ASP A 105 2.63 -13.61 -1.77
CA ASP A 105 1.93 -14.88 -1.96
C ASP A 105 0.50 -14.63 -2.47
N HIS A 106 -0.20 -13.61 -1.96
CA HIS A 106 -1.52 -13.18 -2.46
C HIS A 106 -1.49 -12.71 -3.92
N ARG A 107 -0.46 -11.96 -4.35
CA ARG A 107 -0.32 -11.58 -5.77
C ARG A 107 -0.09 -12.80 -6.67
N GLN A 108 0.69 -13.77 -6.19
CA GLN A 108 0.92 -15.02 -6.91
C GLN A 108 -0.36 -15.84 -7.02
N ASP A 109 -1.13 -15.95 -5.93
CA ASP A 109 -2.43 -16.61 -5.90
C ASP A 109 -3.42 -15.97 -6.89
N LEU A 110 -3.53 -14.64 -6.89
CA LEU A 110 -4.33 -13.89 -7.87
C LEU A 110 -3.90 -14.17 -9.31
N HIS A 111 -2.60 -14.23 -9.58
CA HIS A 111 -2.09 -14.55 -10.91
C HIS A 111 -2.46 -15.99 -11.32
N ASN A 112 -2.24 -16.94 -10.43
CA ASN A 112 -2.55 -18.36 -10.67
C ASN A 112 -4.05 -18.58 -10.90
N LYS A 113 -4.92 -17.96 -10.09
CA LYS A 113 -6.38 -18.04 -10.26
C LYS A 113 -6.85 -17.45 -11.59
N LYS A 114 -6.27 -16.33 -12.03
CA LYS A 114 -6.56 -15.74 -13.35
C LYS A 114 -6.15 -16.66 -14.50
N GLU A 115 -4.95 -17.25 -14.43
CA GLU A 115 -4.50 -18.19 -15.45
C GLU A 115 -5.32 -19.48 -15.45
N ALA A 116 -5.68 -20.02 -14.28
CA ALA A 116 -6.55 -21.19 -14.16
C ALA A 116 -7.93 -20.94 -14.77
N LEU A 117 -8.55 -19.79 -14.48
CA LEU A 117 -9.83 -19.41 -15.06
C LEU A 117 -9.72 -19.26 -16.59
N LYS A 118 -8.65 -18.63 -17.08
CA LYS A 118 -8.39 -18.49 -18.52
C LYS A 118 -8.23 -19.84 -19.21
N GLN A 119 -7.57 -20.81 -18.58
CA GLN A 119 -7.44 -22.18 -19.10
C GLN A 119 -8.78 -22.92 -19.08
N ALA A 120 -9.55 -22.79 -18.00
CA ALA A 120 -10.86 -23.44 -17.87
C ALA A 120 -11.90 -22.93 -18.88
N CYS A 121 -11.78 -21.68 -19.33
CA CYS A 121 -12.64 -21.11 -20.36
C CYS A 121 -12.22 -21.47 -21.80
N GLN A 122 -11.17 -22.28 -22.00
CA GLN A 122 -10.77 -22.74 -23.34
C GLN A 122 -11.69 -23.87 -23.83
N VAL A 123 -12.09 -23.78 -25.10
CA VAL A 123 -13.13 -24.63 -25.73
C VAL A 123 -12.83 -26.14 -25.67
N ASN A 124 -11.58 -26.54 -25.43
CA ASN A 124 -11.13 -27.95 -25.44
C ASN A 124 -10.77 -28.52 -24.06
N VAL A 125 -11.04 -27.82 -22.96
CA VAL A 125 -10.75 -28.34 -21.61
C VAL A 125 -12.05 -28.82 -20.97
N PRO A 126 -12.19 -30.12 -20.63
CA PRO A 126 -13.40 -30.63 -19.97
C PRO A 126 -13.37 -30.23 -18.49
N VAL A 127 -13.67 -28.97 -18.20
CA VAL A 127 -13.82 -28.43 -16.83
C VAL A 127 -15.30 -28.30 -16.50
N SER A 128 -15.69 -28.68 -15.29
CA SER A 128 -17.07 -28.55 -14.86
C SER A 128 -17.45 -27.07 -14.66
N TRP A 129 -18.66 -26.67 -15.06
CA TRP A 129 -19.19 -25.33 -14.75
C TRP A 129 -19.18 -25.00 -13.26
N LYS A 130 -19.24 -26.02 -12.38
CA LYS A 130 -19.09 -25.83 -10.93
C LYS A 130 -17.68 -25.39 -10.54
N GLU A 131 -16.66 -25.91 -11.20
CA GLU A 131 -15.25 -25.57 -10.94
C GLU A 131 -14.94 -24.16 -11.44
N ILE A 132 -15.45 -23.79 -12.63
CA ILE A 132 -15.32 -22.41 -13.14
C ILE A 132 -15.94 -21.42 -12.17
N ARG A 133 -17.19 -21.66 -11.75
CA ARG A 133 -17.86 -20.78 -10.78
C ARG A 133 -17.10 -20.69 -9.45
N SER A 134 -16.53 -21.80 -8.98
CA SER A 134 -15.71 -21.81 -7.77
C SER A 134 -14.45 -20.95 -7.94
N LEU A 135 -13.77 -21.04 -9.09
CA LEU A 135 -12.61 -20.21 -9.40
C LEU A 135 -12.96 -18.72 -9.49
N GLU A 136 -14.11 -18.39 -10.10
CA GLU A 136 -14.62 -17.01 -10.16
C GLU A 136 -14.87 -16.44 -8.77
N THR A 137 -15.58 -17.18 -7.91
CA THR A 137 -15.83 -16.76 -6.52
C THR A 137 -14.53 -16.52 -5.75
N GLN A 138 -13.58 -17.46 -5.83
CA GLN A 138 -12.29 -17.33 -5.15
C GLN A 138 -11.43 -16.19 -5.69
N LEU A 139 -11.56 -15.87 -6.98
CA LEU A 139 -10.89 -14.72 -7.59
C LEU A 139 -11.53 -13.42 -7.12
N ASP A 140 -12.85 -13.36 -7.07
CA ASP A 140 -13.59 -12.18 -6.59
C ASP A 140 -13.28 -11.88 -5.12
N GLU A 141 -13.26 -12.89 -4.24
CA GLU A 141 -12.86 -12.73 -2.83
C GLU A 141 -11.43 -12.18 -2.69
N ALA A 142 -10.50 -12.70 -3.50
CA ALA A 142 -9.12 -12.22 -3.50
C ALA A 142 -9.02 -10.77 -4.00
N LEU A 143 -9.80 -10.39 -5.02
CA LEU A 143 -9.85 -9.02 -5.53
C LEU A 143 -10.45 -8.04 -4.51
N VAL A 144 -11.50 -8.44 -3.78
CA VAL A 144 -12.10 -7.63 -2.70
C VAL A 144 -11.07 -7.35 -1.60
N THR A 145 -10.28 -8.36 -1.25
CA THR A 145 -9.20 -8.20 -0.25
C THR A 145 -8.15 -7.19 -0.74
N GLU A 146 -7.78 -7.26 -2.02
CA GLU A 146 -6.83 -6.31 -2.60
C GLU A 146 -7.41 -4.89 -2.71
N GLU A 147 -8.69 -4.76 -3.03
CA GLU A 147 -9.37 -3.47 -3.06
C GLU A 147 -9.38 -2.80 -1.69
N ARG A 148 -9.72 -3.53 -0.62
CA ARG A 148 -9.68 -3.00 0.76
C ARG A 148 -8.29 -2.51 1.15
N TYR A 149 -7.25 -3.24 0.75
CA TYR A 149 -5.87 -2.83 0.97
C TYR A 149 -5.54 -1.51 0.26
N TRP A 150 -5.94 -1.35 -1.00
CA TRP A 150 -5.63 -0.14 -1.76
C TRP A 150 -6.51 1.06 -1.36
N SER A 151 -7.76 0.84 -0.94
CA SER A 151 -8.66 1.89 -0.46
C SER A 151 -8.12 2.54 0.83
N GLN A 152 -7.66 1.74 1.80
CA GLN A 152 -7.02 2.23 3.03
C GLN A 152 -5.79 3.09 2.69
N ARG A 153 -4.94 2.62 1.77
CA ARG A 153 -3.71 3.35 1.40
C ARG A 153 -3.97 4.60 0.57
N ALA A 154 -5.05 4.60 -0.22
CA ALA A 154 -5.52 5.79 -0.92
C ALA A 154 -6.19 6.79 0.04
N ASN A 155 -6.69 6.33 1.19
CA ASN A 155 -7.48 7.09 2.16
C ASN A 155 -8.74 7.68 1.50
N VAL A 156 -9.51 6.79 0.85
CA VAL A 156 -10.72 7.11 0.10
C VAL A 156 -11.88 6.32 0.70
N ASP A 157 -12.76 7.00 1.45
CA ASP A 157 -13.90 6.36 2.15
C ASP A 157 -15.18 6.30 1.29
N TRP A 158 -15.25 7.06 0.20
CA TRP A 158 -16.53 7.43 -0.43
C TRP A 158 -16.95 6.62 -1.67
N LEU A 159 -16.17 5.62 -2.10
CA LEU A 159 -16.52 4.85 -3.30
C LEU A 159 -17.59 3.78 -2.98
N LYS A 160 -18.80 4.27 -2.68
CA LYS A 160 -20.04 3.53 -2.91
C LYS A 160 -20.20 3.40 -4.42
N ASN A 161 -20.03 2.19 -4.93
CA ASN A 161 -20.32 1.74 -6.30
C ASN A 161 -19.13 1.75 -7.27
N GLY A 162 -18.61 0.54 -7.55
CA GLY A 162 -18.78 0.02 -8.91
C GLY A 162 -17.57 -0.08 -9.81
N ASP A 163 -16.34 0.01 -9.31
CA ASP A 163 -15.19 -0.42 -10.11
C ASP A 163 -14.07 -1.05 -9.25
N ARG A 164 -13.88 -2.35 -9.44
CA ARG A 164 -13.02 -3.24 -8.65
C ARG A 164 -11.55 -2.82 -8.79
N ASN A 165 -10.86 -2.60 -7.67
CA ASN A 165 -9.41 -2.31 -7.60
C ASN A 165 -8.85 -1.54 -8.83
N THR A 166 -9.37 -0.34 -9.07
CA THR A 166 -9.04 0.42 -10.27
C THR A 166 -7.65 1.03 -10.23
N TRP A 167 -7.16 1.32 -11.43
CA TRP A 167 -6.03 2.23 -11.68
C TRP A 167 -6.07 3.50 -10.81
N PHE A 168 -7.27 4.01 -10.50
CA PHE A 168 -7.48 5.17 -9.65
C PHE A 168 -6.89 5.00 -8.25
N PHE A 169 -7.18 3.90 -7.55
CA PHE A 169 -6.69 3.68 -6.18
C PHE A 169 -5.16 3.58 -6.14
N HIS A 170 -4.56 2.83 -7.08
CA HIS A 170 -3.11 2.72 -7.21
C HIS A 170 -2.43 4.07 -7.49
N SER A 171 -3.01 4.87 -8.38
CA SER A 171 -2.52 6.21 -8.71
C SER A 171 -2.62 7.15 -7.51
N LYS A 172 -3.79 7.23 -6.87
CA LYS A 172 -4.03 8.06 -5.67
C LYS A 172 -3.13 7.68 -4.50
N ALA A 173 -2.98 6.39 -4.18
CA ALA A 173 -2.10 5.91 -3.12
C ALA A 173 -0.64 6.29 -3.39
N SER A 174 -0.20 6.19 -4.65
CA SER A 174 1.15 6.56 -5.08
C SER A 174 1.40 8.06 -4.99
N THR A 175 0.46 8.90 -5.47
CA THR A 175 0.53 10.36 -5.32
C THR A 175 0.54 10.79 -3.86
N ARG A 176 -0.30 10.18 -3.00
CA ARG A 176 -0.32 10.46 -1.56
C ARG A 176 1.02 10.10 -0.91
N LYS A 177 1.60 8.96 -1.27
CA LYS A 177 2.93 8.54 -0.78
C LYS A 177 4.02 9.53 -1.19
N ALA A 178 4.00 10.03 -2.43
CA ALA A 178 4.94 11.04 -2.90
C ALA A 178 4.76 12.36 -2.13
N ARG A 179 3.52 12.84 -1.99
CA ARG A 179 3.20 14.08 -1.27
C ARG A 179 3.57 14.04 0.21
N ASN A 180 3.42 12.89 0.87
CA ASN A 180 3.70 12.71 2.29
C ASN A 180 5.15 12.29 2.57
N ARG A 181 6.03 12.28 1.56
CA ARG A 181 7.45 11.96 1.75
C ARG A 181 8.11 13.07 2.58
N ILE A 182 8.69 12.70 3.71
CA ILE A 182 9.51 13.60 4.53
C ILE A 182 10.95 13.51 4.01
N ASN A 183 11.51 14.65 3.58
CA ASN A 183 12.86 14.72 2.98
C ASN A 183 13.98 14.68 4.02
N GLY A 184 13.69 15.08 5.25
CA GLY A 184 14.62 15.15 6.38
C GLY A 184 13.95 15.88 7.55
N LEU A 185 14.54 15.76 8.73
CA LEU A 185 14.32 16.73 9.80
C LEU A 185 15.45 17.75 9.65
N PHE A 186 15.09 19.02 9.54
CA PHE A 186 16.05 20.12 9.48
C PHE A 186 15.85 20.92 10.77
N ASP A 187 16.94 21.10 11.52
CA ASP A 187 16.98 21.87 12.77
C ASP A 187 16.94 23.38 12.51
#